data_AF-A0A077Q003-F1
#
_entry.id   AF-A0A077Q003-F1
#
_cell.length_a   1.000
_cell.length_b   1.000
_cell.length_c   1.000
_cell.angle_alpha   90.00
_cell.angle_beta   90.00
_cell.angle_gamma   90.00
#
_symmetry.space_group_name_H-M   'P 1'
#
loop_
_entity.id
_entity.type
_entity.pdbx_description
1 polymer ?
#
loop_
_entity_poly.entity_id
_entity_poly.type
_entity_poly.pdbx_seq_one_letter_code
_entity_poly.pdbx_strand_id
1 'polypeptide(L)'
;MKSSKKNISSIAAAMALSLAPVPADSVGSYMATSSTQNTLMLQDVNQSMVYMPIDEAQQYIADLANRMRGHLRNLRAEWEEKRIPIDDKSMSKFARENQHYFTKHITFCTALVKASKEALSQTTDQELRKEIMQFGRAAADLRYTIEEILTFTKNTHESPKVLEVANQFNKEEVQALISAEHQALGLDKPAFH
;
A
#
# COMPACT_ATOMS: atom_id res chain seq x y z
N MET A 1 15.33 10.98 -18.99
CA MET A 1 15.09 9.82 -18.09
C MET A 1 15.98 8.60 -18.45
N LYS A 2 17.29 8.65 -18.17
CA LYS A 2 18.23 7.51 -18.37
C LYS A 2 18.80 6.93 -17.05
N SER A 3 18.35 7.44 -15.90
CA SER A 3 18.92 7.17 -14.56
C SER A 3 18.34 5.92 -13.86
N SER A 4 17.10 5.50 -14.17
CA SER A 4 16.43 4.44 -13.40
C SER A 4 16.99 3.03 -13.59
N LYS A 5 17.44 2.65 -14.80
CA LYS A 5 18.01 1.31 -15.05
C LYS A 5 19.35 1.11 -14.34
N LYS A 6 20.23 2.12 -14.34
CA LYS A 6 21.55 2.04 -13.68
C LYS A 6 21.43 1.86 -12.17
N ASN A 7 20.40 2.45 -11.56
CA ASN A 7 20.14 2.30 -10.13
C ASN A 7 19.57 0.92 -9.77
N ILE A 8 18.74 0.32 -10.64
CA ILE A 8 18.21 -1.03 -10.40
C ILE A 8 19.35 -2.06 -10.45
N SER A 9 20.24 -1.96 -11.44
CA SER A 9 21.39 -2.87 -11.56
C SER A 9 22.36 -2.75 -10.40
N SER A 10 22.59 -1.53 -9.87
CA SER A 10 23.48 -1.36 -8.70
C SER A 10 22.85 -1.92 -7.42
N ILE A 11 21.54 -1.76 -7.24
CA ILE A 11 20.82 -2.40 -6.13
C ILE A 11 20.84 -3.92 -6.27
N ALA A 12 20.66 -4.46 -7.48
CA ALA A 12 20.71 -5.89 -7.74
C ALA A 12 22.10 -6.48 -7.43
N ALA A 13 23.17 -5.78 -7.84
CA ALA A 13 24.54 -6.16 -7.52
C ALA A 13 24.81 -6.15 -6.00
N ALA A 14 24.29 -5.16 -5.27
CA ALA A 14 24.39 -5.14 -3.81
C ALA A 14 23.65 -6.33 -3.17
N MET A 15 22.47 -6.69 -3.66
CA MET A 15 21.73 -7.87 -3.18
C MET A 15 22.48 -9.17 -3.48
N ALA A 16 23.17 -9.25 -4.62
CA ALA A 16 24.04 -10.38 -4.92
C ALA A 16 25.25 -10.48 -3.97
N LEU A 17 25.54 -9.41 -3.22
CA LEU A 17 26.54 -9.34 -2.14
C LEU A 17 25.91 -9.35 -0.74
N SER A 18 24.68 -9.86 -0.61
CA SER A 18 23.94 -9.95 0.66
C SER A 18 23.61 -8.60 1.32
N LEU A 19 23.51 -7.53 0.53
CA LEU A 19 23.14 -6.19 1.02
C LEU A 19 21.90 -5.64 0.31
N ALA A 20 20.95 -5.09 1.07
CA ALA A 20 19.77 -4.44 0.54
C ALA A 20 19.65 -2.98 1.03
N PRO A 21 19.11 -2.08 0.19
CA PRO A 21 18.94 -0.69 0.54
C PRO A 21 17.67 -0.47 1.36
N VAL A 22 17.80 0.35 2.41
CA VAL A 22 16.68 0.94 3.17
C VAL A 22 16.83 2.47 3.22
N PRO A 23 15.75 3.25 3.41
CA PRO A 23 15.87 4.71 3.52
C PRO A 23 16.72 5.11 4.75
N ALA A 24 17.68 6.04 4.57
CA ALA A 24 18.66 6.38 5.61
C ALA A 24 18.03 7.03 6.87
N ASP A 25 16.99 7.86 6.67
CA ASP A 25 16.27 8.53 7.77
C ASP A 25 15.54 7.53 8.69
N SER A 26 15.46 6.27 8.26
CA SER A 26 14.80 5.19 8.98
C SER A 26 15.67 4.41 9.93
N VAL A 27 16.98 4.39 9.70
CA VAL A 27 17.92 3.60 10.52
C VAL A 27 18.05 4.18 11.93
N GLY A 28 18.04 5.51 12.07
CA GLY A 28 18.05 6.19 13.37
C GLY A 28 16.72 6.13 14.14
N SER A 29 15.58 6.05 13.45
CA SER A 29 14.25 6.05 14.07
C SER A 29 13.71 4.65 14.35
N TYR A 30 14.19 3.61 13.64
CA TYR A 30 13.87 2.20 13.91
C TYR A 30 14.23 1.77 15.35
N MET A 31 15.32 2.34 15.90
CA MET A 31 15.76 2.11 17.28
C MET A 31 14.92 2.86 18.33
N ALA A 32 14.19 3.91 17.94
CA ALA A 32 13.39 4.74 18.83
C ALA A 32 11.92 4.30 18.78
N THR A 33 11.61 3.19 19.44
CA THR A 33 10.24 2.73 19.70
C THR A 33 9.53 3.69 20.68
N SER A 34 9.11 4.86 20.20
CA SER A 34 8.18 5.71 20.96
C SER A 34 6.75 5.29 20.67
N SER A 35 6.00 4.98 21.73
CA SER A 35 4.65 4.42 21.70
C SER A 35 3.56 5.42 21.30
N THR A 36 3.89 6.58 20.74
CA THR A 36 2.92 7.68 20.50
C THR A 36 3.11 8.46 19.20
N GLN A 37 3.95 8.03 18.25
CA GLN A 37 4.14 8.81 17.02
C GLN A 37 3.23 8.35 15.87
N ASN A 38 2.30 9.25 15.51
CA ASN A 38 1.43 9.29 14.33
C ASN A 38 1.68 8.20 13.26
N THR A 39 0.66 7.37 13.04
CA THR A 39 0.64 6.21 12.13
C THR A 39 0.77 6.53 10.62
N LEU A 40 0.95 7.80 10.27
CA LEU A 40 1.10 8.30 8.90
C LEU A 40 2.53 8.70 8.53
N MET A 41 3.48 8.54 9.45
CA MET A 41 4.90 8.82 9.21
C MET A 41 5.51 7.71 8.34
N LEU A 42 5.22 7.74 7.04
CA LEU A 42 6.21 7.25 6.08
C LEU A 42 7.31 8.31 6.04
N GLN A 43 8.43 8.01 6.69
CA GLN A 43 9.58 8.89 6.67
C GLN A 43 9.97 9.23 5.24
N ASP A 44 10.52 10.44 5.04
CA ASP A 44 10.96 10.87 3.72
C ASP A 44 11.90 9.83 3.15
N VAL A 45 11.60 9.40 1.93
CA VAL A 45 12.59 8.70 1.12
C VAL A 45 13.50 9.78 0.54
N ASN A 46 14.31 10.39 1.41
CA ASN A 46 15.43 11.20 0.95
C ASN A 46 16.34 10.31 0.08
N GLN A 47 17.07 10.92 -0.85
CA GLN A 47 17.89 10.20 -1.83
C GLN A 47 19.02 9.36 -1.21
N SER A 48 19.24 9.47 0.10
CA SER A 48 20.19 8.66 0.85
C SER A 48 19.60 7.28 1.21
N MET A 49 20.19 6.25 0.64
CA MET A 49 19.94 4.84 0.99
C MET A 49 21.10 4.33 1.85
N VAL A 50 20.78 3.55 2.89
CA VAL A 50 21.77 2.77 3.64
C VAL A 50 21.66 1.34 3.18
N TYR A 51 22.80 0.72 2.90
CA TYR A 51 22.86 -0.71 2.58
C TYR A 51 23.14 -1.47 3.86
N MET A 52 22.30 -2.46 4.14
CA MET A 52 22.39 -3.31 5.32
C MET A 52 22.16 -4.77 4.92
N PRO A 53 22.44 -5.75 5.80
CA PRO A 53 22.17 -7.16 5.53
C PRO A 53 20.72 -7.40 5.07
N ILE A 54 20.53 -8.31 4.10
CA ILE A 54 19.22 -8.52 3.46
C ILE A 54 18.15 -8.95 4.45
N ASP A 55 18.51 -9.77 5.44
CA ASP A 55 17.62 -10.21 6.52
C ASP A 55 17.14 -9.03 7.38
N GLU A 56 18.06 -8.15 7.80
CA GLU A 56 17.70 -6.94 8.56
C GLU A 56 16.84 -5.99 7.72
N ALA A 57 17.20 -5.80 6.44
CA ALA A 57 16.43 -4.98 5.52
C ALA A 57 15.02 -5.57 5.26
N GLN A 58 14.91 -6.89 5.17
CA GLN A 58 13.65 -7.60 5.01
C GLN A 58 12.75 -7.38 6.23
N GLN A 59 13.31 -7.50 7.43
CA GLN A 59 12.57 -7.26 8.66
C GLN A 59 12.07 -5.81 8.73
N TYR A 60 12.94 -4.85 8.40
CA TYR A 60 12.58 -3.44 8.34
C TYR A 60 11.38 -3.17 7.40
N ILE A 61 11.44 -3.66 6.17
CA ILE A 61 10.36 -3.46 5.19
C ILE A 61 9.08 -4.17 5.62
N ALA A 62 9.18 -5.37 6.21
CA ALA A 62 8.03 -6.10 6.72
C ALA A 62 7.34 -5.38 7.88
N ASP A 63 8.11 -4.80 8.81
CA ASP A 63 7.58 -4.00 9.91
C ASP A 63 6.89 -2.74 9.41
N LEU A 64 7.45 -2.10 8.38
CA LEU A 64 6.81 -0.95 7.74
C LEU A 64 5.48 -1.35 7.08
N ALA A 65 5.43 -2.49 6.40
CA ALA A 65 4.19 -3.03 5.83
C ALA A 65 3.13 -3.28 6.91
N ASN A 66 3.52 -3.86 8.05
CA ASN A 66 2.63 -4.12 9.17
C ASN A 66 2.07 -2.82 9.78
N ARG A 67 2.89 -1.79 9.94
CA ARG A 67 2.44 -0.46 10.37
C ARG A 67 1.42 0.12 9.41
N MET A 68 1.67 0.01 8.10
CA MET A 68 0.75 0.50 7.08
C MET A 68 -0.58 -0.27 7.06
N ARG A 69 -0.57 -1.59 7.27
CA ARG A 69 -1.82 -2.38 7.44
C ARG A 69 -2.61 -1.92 8.67
N GLY A 70 -1.91 -1.65 9.77
CA GLY A 70 -2.52 -1.06 10.97
C GLY A 70 -3.19 0.28 10.65
N HIS A 71 -2.52 1.14 9.87
CA HIS A 71 -3.08 2.40 9.43
C HIS A 71 -4.32 2.23 8.54
N LEU A 72 -4.28 1.32 7.55
CA LEU A 72 -5.44 1.01 6.72
C LEU A 72 -6.65 0.54 7.55
N ARG A 73 -6.42 -0.32 8.54
CA ARG A 73 -7.48 -0.78 9.44
C ARG A 73 -8.11 0.38 10.21
N ASN A 74 -7.28 1.30 10.71
CA ASN A 74 -7.77 2.47 11.44
C ASN A 74 -8.56 3.42 10.53
N LEU A 75 -8.08 3.66 9.30
CA LEU A 75 -8.81 4.46 8.30
C LEU A 75 -10.18 3.85 7.98
N ARG A 76 -10.27 2.53 7.86
CA ARG A 76 -11.54 1.82 7.63
C ARG A 76 -12.50 2.00 8.79
N ALA A 77 -12.04 1.78 10.01
CA ALA A 77 -12.86 1.93 11.21
C ALA A 77 -13.39 3.38 11.35
N GLU A 78 -12.53 4.37 11.13
CA GLU A 78 -12.91 5.79 11.18
C GLU A 78 -13.95 6.14 10.10
N TRP A 79 -13.78 5.62 8.89
CA TRP A 79 -14.75 5.82 7.81
C TRP A 79 -16.07 5.11 8.08
N GLU A 80 -16.06 3.91 8.65
CA GLU A 80 -17.28 3.18 9.02
C GLU A 80 -18.10 3.91 10.07
N GLU A 81 -17.43 4.54 11.04
CA GLU A 81 -18.05 5.34 12.10
C GLU A 81 -18.61 6.67 11.59
N LYS A 82 -17.80 7.44 10.84
CA LYS A 82 -18.15 8.81 10.43
C LYS A 82 -18.93 8.87 9.12
N ARG A 83 -18.68 7.94 8.21
CA ARG A 83 -19.21 7.91 6.82
C ARG A 83 -18.93 9.19 6.02
N ILE A 84 -17.83 9.87 6.35
CA ILE A 84 -17.38 11.07 5.65
C ILE A 84 -16.25 10.67 4.69
N PRO A 85 -16.25 11.18 3.44
CA PRO A 85 -15.13 10.98 2.52
C PRO A 85 -13.80 11.37 3.17
N ILE A 86 -12.78 10.54 2.95
CA ILE A 86 -11.41 10.82 3.38
C ILE A 86 -10.78 11.66 2.28
N ASP A 87 -10.78 12.97 2.46
CA ASP A 87 -10.32 13.97 1.47
C ASP A 87 -9.40 15.00 2.13
N ASP A 88 -8.82 15.89 1.32
CA ASP A 88 -7.90 16.93 1.79
C ASP A 88 -8.52 17.85 2.86
N LYS A 89 -9.85 17.89 2.98
CA LYS A 89 -10.57 18.75 3.94
C LYS A 89 -10.86 18.02 5.24
N SER A 90 -11.14 16.71 5.20
CA SER A 90 -11.39 15.88 6.38
C SER A 90 -10.08 15.35 7.01
N MET A 91 -9.01 15.26 6.22
CA MET A 91 -7.69 14.88 6.70
C MET A 91 -7.01 16.01 7.48
N SER A 92 -6.27 15.63 8.54
CA SER A 92 -5.40 16.59 9.23
C SER A 92 -4.37 17.19 8.27
N LYS A 93 -3.95 18.44 8.51
CA LYS A 93 -2.90 19.11 7.73
C LYS A 93 -1.65 18.23 7.59
N PHE A 94 -1.28 17.58 8.70
CA PHE A 94 -0.17 16.64 8.75
C PHE A 94 -0.36 15.44 7.79
N ALA A 95 -1.53 14.80 7.79
CA ALA A 95 -1.80 13.66 6.91
C ALA A 95 -1.75 14.03 5.42
N ARG A 96 -2.31 15.19 5.07
CA ARG A 96 -2.31 15.74 3.70
C ARG A 96 -0.90 16.05 3.20
N GLU A 97 -0.08 16.69 4.03
CA GLU A 97 1.31 17.01 3.68
C GLU A 97 2.16 15.75 3.46
N ASN A 98 1.85 14.65 4.15
CA ASN A 98 2.59 13.40 4.03
C ASN A 98 2.06 12.45 2.95
N GLN A 99 0.91 12.71 2.34
CA GLN A 99 0.31 11.80 1.37
C GLN A 99 1.18 11.60 0.11
N HIS A 100 1.97 12.61 -0.27
CA HIS A 100 2.89 12.50 -1.41
C HIS A 100 3.99 11.44 -1.17
N TYR A 101 4.27 11.07 0.08
CA TYR A 101 5.25 10.04 0.41
C TYR A 101 4.78 8.65 -0.02
N PHE A 102 3.47 8.39 -0.10
CA PHE A 102 2.95 7.12 -0.61
C PHE A 102 3.42 6.83 -2.04
N THR A 103 3.35 7.82 -2.93
CA THR A 103 3.79 7.67 -4.32
C THR A 103 5.30 7.46 -4.43
N LYS A 104 6.09 8.13 -3.57
CA LYS A 104 7.55 7.89 -3.48
C LYS A 104 7.84 6.45 -3.04
N HIS A 105 7.16 5.97 -1.99
CA HIS A 105 7.32 4.60 -1.48
C HIS A 105 6.86 3.52 -2.46
N ILE A 106 5.77 3.74 -3.21
CA ILE A 106 5.36 2.84 -4.31
C ILE A 106 6.47 2.73 -5.36
N THR A 107 7.05 3.87 -5.75
CA THR A 107 8.13 3.91 -6.75
C THR A 107 9.38 3.20 -6.24
N PHE A 108 9.75 3.44 -4.98
CA PHE A 108 10.87 2.79 -4.32
C PHE A 108 10.68 1.27 -4.23
N CYS A 109 9.55 0.81 -3.69
CA CYS A 109 9.24 -0.62 -3.59
C CYS A 109 9.20 -1.30 -4.97
N THR A 110 8.68 -0.60 -5.99
CA THR A 110 8.71 -1.10 -7.38
C THR A 110 10.15 -1.31 -7.88
N ALA A 111 11.07 -0.40 -7.53
CA ALA A 111 12.48 -0.55 -7.87
C ALA A 111 13.12 -1.73 -7.11
N LEU A 112 12.82 -1.90 -5.81
CA LEU A 112 13.31 -3.03 -5.02
C LEU A 112 12.84 -4.38 -5.57
N VAL A 113 11.57 -4.50 -5.93
CA VAL A 113 11.02 -5.73 -6.52
C VAL A 113 11.71 -6.05 -7.85
N LYS A 114 11.97 -5.03 -8.68
CA LYS A 114 12.70 -5.22 -9.95
C LYS A 114 14.15 -5.63 -9.70
N ALA A 115 14.84 -4.97 -8.78
CA ALA A 115 16.22 -5.28 -8.43
C ALA A 115 16.35 -6.68 -7.82
N SER A 116 15.38 -7.12 -7.00
CA SER A 116 15.35 -8.48 -6.44
C SER A 116 15.27 -9.53 -7.56
N LYS A 117 14.41 -9.30 -8.56
CA LYS A 117 14.32 -10.20 -9.73
C LYS A 117 15.62 -10.25 -10.54
N GLU A 118 16.28 -9.11 -10.70
CA GLU A 118 17.57 -9.03 -11.39
C GLU A 118 18.68 -9.72 -10.59
N ALA A 119 18.75 -9.51 -9.26
CA ALA A 119 19.72 -10.17 -8.38
C ALA A 119 19.57 -11.70 -8.37
N LEU A 120 18.34 -12.22 -8.42
CA LEU A 120 18.08 -13.66 -8.54
C LEU A 120 18.64 -14.29 -9.82
N SER A 121 18.90 -13.50 -10.87
CA SER A 121 19.57 -13.99 -12.08
C SER A 121 21.10 -13.99 -11.98
N GLN A 122 21.65 -13.34 -10.95
CA GLN A 122 23.08 -13.13 -10.75
C GLN A 122 23.71 -14.05 -9.69
N THR A 123 22.91 -14.73 -8.88
CA THR A 123 23.40 -15.64 -7.84
C THR A 123 22.86 -17.06 -7.98
N THR A 124 23.74 -18.04 -7.75
CA THR A 124 23.45 -19.49 -7.72
C THR A 124 23.33 -20.03 -6.29
N ASP A 125 23.70 -19.23 -5.28
CA ASP A 125 23.61 -19.57 -3.87
C ASP A 125 22.14 -19.66 -3.42
N GLN A 126 21.73 -20.84 -2.95
CA GLN A 126 20.34 -21.10 -2.58
C GLN A 126 19.87 -20.35 -1.33
N GLU A 127 20.77 -20.12 -0.36
CA GLU A 127 20.42 -19.40 0.86
C GLU A 127 20.20 -17.92 0.54
N LEU A 128 21.16 -17.31 -0.16
CA LEU A 128 21.05 -15.92 -0.60
C LEU A 128 19.85 -15.71 -1.53
N ARG A 129 19.54 -16.66 -2.42
CA ARG A 129 18.34 -16.59 -3.26
C ARG A 129 17.06 -16.56 -2.43
N LYS A 130 16.99 -17.34 -1.36
CA LYS A 130 15.84 -17.36 -0.45
C LYS A 130 15.69 -16.00 0.26
N GLU A 131 16.79 -15.42 0.74
CA GLU A 131 16.79 -14.09 1.36
C GLU A 131 16.33 -13.01 0.38
N ILE A 132 16.88 -12.98 -0.83
CA ILE A 132 16.48 -12.03 -1.90
C ILE A 132 15.00 -12.19 -2.23
N MET A 133 14.49 -13.42 -2.32
CA MET A 133 13.06 -13.68 -2.55
C MET A 133 12.19 -13.14 -1.42
N GLN A 134 12.58 -13.36 -0.16
CA GLN A 134 11.84 -12.88 1.00
C GLN A 134 11.84 -11.35 1.08
N PHE A 135 12.99 -10.72 0.84
CA PHE A 135 13.09 -9.26 0.74
C PHE A 135 12.21 -8.69 -0.37
N GLY A 136 12.30 -9.25 -1.58
CA GLY A 136 11.46 -8.83 -2.71
C GLY A 136 9.97 -8.98 -2.44
N ARG A 137 9.57 -10.03 -1.71
CA ARG A 137 8.18 -10.22 -1.27
C ARG A 137 7.76 -9.18 -0.24
N ALA A 138 8.59 -8.89 0.76
CA ALA A 138 8.30 -7.84 1.75
C ALA A 138 8.11 -6.47 1.08
N ALA A 139 8.96 -6.12 0.10
CA ALA A 139 8.81 -4.90 -0.68
C ALA A 139 7.51 -4.85 -1.50
N ALA A 140 7.10 -5.99 -2.09
CA ALA A 140 5.84 -6.09 -2.80
C ALA A 140 4.64 -5.92 -1.85
N ASP A 141 4.68 -6.55 -0.68
CA ASP A 141 3.64 -6.46 0.34
C ASP A 141 3.46 -5.02 0.83
N LEU A 142 4.55 -4.30 1.10
CA LEU A 142 4.51 -2.89 1.47
C LEU A 142 3.86 -2.06 0.36
N ARG A 143 4.29 -2.26 -0.89
CA ARG A 143 3.72 -1.56 -2.05
C ARG A 143 2.21 -1.78 -2.15
N TYR A 144 1.76 -3.04 -2.10
CA TYR A 144 0.34 -3.37 -2.22
C TYR A 144 -0.48 -2.76 -1.09
N THR A 145 0.05 -2.77 0.14
CA THR A 145 -0.61 -2.15 1.29
C THR A 145 -0.80 -0.64 1.08
N ILE A 146 0.23 0.05 0.56
CA ILE A 146 0.14 1.49 0.26
C ILE A 146 -0.83 1.77 -0.90
N GLU A 147 -0.81 0.96 -1.96
CA GLU A 147 -1.76 1.07 -3.07
C GLU A 147 -3.20 0.85 -2.60
N GLU A 148 -3.42 -0.09 -1.66
CA GLU A 148 -4.73 -0.34 -1.06
C GLU A 148 -5.22 0.85 -0.23
N ILE A 149 -4.34 1.52 0.52
CA ILE A 149 -4.69 2.76 1.24
C ILE A 149 -5.12 3.85 0.28
N LEU A 150 -4.36 4.10 -0.79
CA LEU A 150 -4.72 5.11 -1.78
C LEU A 150 -6.04 4.77 -2.48
N THR A 151 -6.23 3.51 -2.83
CA THR A 151 -7.46 3.02 -3.47
C THR A 151 -8.66 3.15 -2.54
N PHE A 152 -8.50 2.78 -1.27
CA PHE A 152 -9.53 2.92 -0.26
C PHE A 152 -9.94 4.38 -0.09
N THR A 153 -8.98 5.27 0.16
CA THR A 153 -9.21 6.72 0.28
C THR A 153 -9.94 7.29 -0.93
N LYS A 154 -9.52 6.92 -2.15
CA LYS A 154 -10.21 7.33 -3.38
C LYS A 154 -11.66 6.83 -3.43
N ASN A 155 -11.90 5.59 -3.02
CA ASN A 155 -13.23 4.97 -3.05
C ASN A 155 -14.14 5.41 -1.89
N THR A 156 -13.64 6.16 -0.91
CA THR A 156 -14.50 6.78 0.12
C THR A 156 -15.32 7.95 -0.41
N HIS A 157 -14.99 8.45 -1.60
CA HIS A 157 -15.79 9.45 -2.31
C HIS A 157 -16.93 8.77 -3.05
N GLU A 158 -18.12 9.37 -3.01
CA GLU A 158 -19.25 8.91 -3.84
C GLU A 158 -18.83 8.88 -5.30
N SER A 159 -18.84 7.68 -5.90
CA SER A 159 -18.50 7.54 -7.31
C SER A 159 -19.56 8.22 -8.16
N PRO A 160 -19.19 9.14 -9.08
CA PRO A 160 -20.14 9.80 -9.97
C PRO A 160 -21.02 8.79 -10.74
N LYS A 161 -20.46 7.62 -11.06
CA LYS A 161 -21.18 6.53 -11.74
C LYS A 161 -22.26 5.89 -10.87
N VAL A 162 -22.04 5.80 -9.55
CA VAL A 162 -23.05 5.26 -8.62
C VAL A 162 -24.17 6.28 -8.43
N LEU A 163 -23.85 7.57 -8.40
CA LEU A 163 -24.85 8.63 -8.39
C LEU A 163 -25.64 8.70 -9.70
N GLU A 164 -25.00 8.52 -10.86
CA GLU A 164 -25.69 8.44 -12.15
C GLU A 164 -26.63 7.24 -12.23
N VAL A 165 -26.21 6.06 -11.74
CA VAL A 165 -27.04 4.85 -11.72
C VAL A 165 -28.18 4.97 -10.70
N ALA A 166 -27.92 5.51 -9.50
CA ALA A 166 -28.96 5.75 -8.50
C ALA A 166 -29.99 6.80 -8.95
N ASN A 167 -29.56 7.77 -9.77
CA ASN A 167 -30.46 8.76 -10.37
C ASN A 167 -31.15 8.26 -11.66
N GLN A 168 -30.72 7.12 -12.21
CA GLN A 168 -31.34 6.48 -13.38
C GLN A 168 -32.52 5.59 -13.02
N PHE A 169 -32.60 5.10 -11.77
CA PHE A 169 -33.66 4.21 -11.34
C PHE A 169 -34.57 4.89 -10.31
N ASN A 170 -35.86 4.93 -10.59
CA ASN A 170 -36.84 5.36 -9.60
C ASN A 170 -37.10 4.23 -8.57
N LYS A 171 -37.81 4.55 -7.47
CA LYS A 171 -38.12 3.59 -6.39
C LYS A 171 -38.77 2.31 -6.92
N GLU A 172 -39.62 2.43 -7.93
CA GLU A 172 -40.38 1.31 -8.51
C GLU A 172 -39.48 0.39 -9.35
N GLU A 173 -38.54 0.96 -10.10
CA GLU A 173 -37.56 0.21 -10.90
C GLU A 173 -36.58 -0.56 -10.04
N VAL A 174 -36.12 0.04 -8.92
CA VAL A 174 -35.27 -0.67 -7.95
C VAL A 174 -36.01 -1.84 -7.30
N GLN A 175 -37.28 -1.63 -6.90
CA GLN A 175 -38.11 -2.69 -6.33
C GLN A 175 -38.37 -3.83 -7.34
N ALA A 176 -38.58 -3.49 -8.61
CA ALA A 176 -38.73 -4.47 -9.68
C ALA A 176 -37.44 -5.29 -9.90
N LEU A 177 -36.27 -4.64 -9.85
CA LEU A 177 -34.97 -5.29 -9.98
C LEU A 177 -34.72 -6.27 -8.82
N ILE A 178 -34.93 -5.81 -7.58
CA ILE A 178 -34.79 -6.65 -6.37
C ILE A 178 -35.76 -7.85 -6.42
N SER A 179 -36.99 -7.63 -6.88
CA SER A 179 -37.99 -8.70 -7.03
C SER A 179 -37.60 -9.73 -8.09
N ALA A 180 -37.03 -9.26 -9.21
CA ALA A 180 -36.56 -10.13 -10.29
C ALA A 180 -35.37 -11.00 -9.85
N GLU A 181 -34.44 -10.44 -9.05
CA GLU A 181 -33.33 -11.20 -8.46
C GLU A 181 -33.80 -12.24 -7.45
N HIS A 182 -34.76 -11.91 -6.57
CA HIS A 182 -35.34 -12.89 -5.64
C HIS A 182 -35.99 -14.06 -6.41
N GLN A 183 -36.75 -13.74 -7.45
CA GLN A 183 -37.38 -14.75 -8.28
C GLN A 183 -36.35 -15.62 -9.04
N ALA A 184 -35.25 -15.04 -9.51
CA ALA A 184 -34.15 -15.77 -10.16
C ALA A 184 -33.40 -16.70 -9.19
N LEU A 185 -33.36 -16.34 -7.90
CA LEU A 185 -32.77 -17.14 -6.83
C LEU A 185 -33.75 -18.17 -6.24
N GLY A 186 -35.00 -18.23 -6.73
CA GLY A 186 -36.04 -19.11 -6.20
C GLY A 186 -36.58 -18.69 -4.84
N LEU A 187 -36.38 -17.43 -4.45
CA LEU A 187 -36.90 -16.83 -3.23
C LEU A 187 -38.27 -16.17 -3.49
N ASP A 188 -39.09 -16.09 -2.46
CA ASP A 188 -40.35 -15.36 -2.51
C ASP A 188 -40.12 -13.87 -2.75
N LYS A 189 -41.09 -13.23 -3.42
CA LYS A 189 -41.01 -11.79 -3.70
C LYS A 189 -40.98 -10.99 -2.39
N PRO A 190 -40.02 -10.07 -2.22
CA PRO A 190 -39.94 -9.24 -1.04
C PRO A 190 -41.12 -8.27 -0.97
N ALA A 191 -41.64 -8.05 0.24
CA ALA A 191 -42.63 -7.01 0.51
C ALA A 191 -41.90 -5.68 0.75
N PHE A 192 -42.21 -4.67 -0.06
CA PHE A 192 -41.68 -3.32 0.12
C PHE A 192 -42.74 -2.44 0.78
N HIS A 193 -42.35 -1.73 1.84
CA HIS A 193 -43.18 -0.77 2.56
C HIS A 193 -42.71 0.67 2.32
#